data_AF-E0VTA8-F1
#
_entry.id   AF-E0VTA8-F1
#
_cell.length_a   1.000
_cell.length_b   1.000
_cell.length_c   1.000
_cell.angle_alpha   90.00
_cell.angle_beta   90.00
_cell.angle_gamma   90.00
#
_symmetry.space_group_name_H-M   'P 1'
#
loop_
_entity.id
_entity.type
_entity.pdbx_description
1 polymer ?
#
loop_
_entity_poly.entity_id
_entity_poly.type
_entity_poly.pdbx_seq_one_letter_code
_entity_poly.pdbx_strand_id
1 'polypeptide(L)'
;MAKVLARSKGQTFGEFVLAISRHTSDYGQQLRAAMKVETNNFREYVNNVLSQRIKDLTEVLDEEQNAELKRIKCDISKWQQELAHYQEWKRERVERNLVRLWVNKIMGCNNSLNDLKMRNEFLHCLANCIERGKLSAPFDMDPAKEIPNQEDESMSMLQFLPAKNGGFILPKPLPSVGAYCYLAATAQPQCNP
;
A
#
# COMPACT_ATOMS: atom_id res chain seq x y z
N MET A 1 -32.35 29.04 72.98
CA MET A 1 -32.98 30.00 73.92
C MET A 1 -33.42 29.38 75.25
N ALA A 2 -34.22 28.32 75.27
CA ALA A 2 -34.72 27.71 76.52
C ALA A 2 -33.62 27.33 77.54
N LYS A 3 -32.46 26.83 77.06
CA LYS A 3 -31.30 26.52 77.92
C LYS A 3 -30.58 27.74 78.52
N VAL A 4 -30.61 28.89 77.85
CA VAL A 4 -29.98 30.14 78.33
C VAL A 4 -30.84 30.78 79.41
N LEU A 5 -32.17 30.76 79.21
CA LEU A 5 -33.15 31.25 80.19
C LEU A 5 -33.20 30.37 81.45
N ALA A 6 -32.93 29.07 81.35
CA ALA A 6 -32.95 28.15 82.49
C ALA A 6 -31.78 28.31 83.48
N ARG A 7 -30.69 29.01 83.10
CA ARG A 7 -29.48 29.20 83.92
C ARG A 7 -29.38 30.55 84.64
N SER A 8 -30.33 31.46 84.47
CA SER A 8 -30.19 32.86 84.90
C SER A 8 -30.56 33.16 86.36
N LYS A 9 -30.90 32.16 87.19
CA LYS A 9 -31.20 32.41 88.61
C LYS A 9 -29.92 32.82 89.35
N GLY A 10 -29.75 34.13 89.55
CA GLY A 10 -28.63 34.72 90.30
C GLY A 10 -27.55 35.42 89.46
N GLN A 11 -27.69 35.49 88.13
CA GLN A 11 -26.74 36.22 87.27
C GLN A 11 -27.07 37.70 87.17
N THR A 12 -26.04 38.53 87.05
CA THR A 12 -26.20 39.96 86.76
C THR A 12 -26.66 40.17 85.32
N PHE A 13 -27.35 41.28 85.05
CA PHE A 13 -27.81 41.62 83.70
C PHE A 13 -26.67 41.62 82.66
N GLY A 14 -25.46 42.06 83.05
CA GLY A 14 -24.28 42.04 82.18
C GLY A 14 -23.84 40.62 81.77
N GLU A 15 -23.88 39.66 82.70
CA GLU A 15 -23.56 38.26 82.41
C GLU A 15 -24.58 37.62 81.46
N PHE A 16 -25.86 37.97 81.62
CA PHE A 16 -26.93 37.52 80.74
C PHE A 16 -26.75 38.05 79.30
N VAL A 17 -26.43 39.34 79.13
CA VAL A 17 -26.16 39.94 77.81
C VAL A 17 -24.93 39.30 77.15
N LEU A 18 -23.86 39.05 77.91
CA LEU A 18 -22.68 38.34 77.39
C LEU A 18 -22.99 36.90 76.98
N ALA A 19 -23.84 36.19 77.74
CA ALA A 19 -24.26 34.83 77.40
C ALA A 19 -25.08 34.78 76.12
N ILE A 20 -25.99 35.74 75.90
CA ILE A 20 -26.73 35.87 74.64
C ILE A 20 -25.77 36.16 73.48
N SER A 21 -24.86 37.12 73.65
CA SER A 21 -23.88 37.50 72.61
C SER A 21 -22.98 36.34 72.19
N ARG A 22 -22.51 35.53 73.15
CA ARG A 22 -21.75 34.31 72.87
C ARG A 22 -22.60 33.28 72.11
N HIS A 23 -23.83 33.03 72.56
CA HIS A 23 -24.71 32.06 71.89
C HIS A 23 -25.09 32.48 70.47
N THR A 24 -25.34 33.78 70.21
CA THR A 24 -25.63 34.27 68.86
C THR A 24 -24.40 34.19 67.96
N SER A 25 -23.21 34.47 68.50
CA SER A 25 -21.94 34.27 67.80
C SER A 25 -21.71 32.80 67.43
N ASP A 26 -21.85 31.88 68.40
CA ASP A 26 -21.67 30.43 68.20
C ASP A 26 -22.65 29.87 67.18
N TYR A 27 -23.92 30.26 67.25
CA TYR A 27 -24.93 29.87 66.26
C TYR A 27 -24.57 30.40 64.87
N GLY A 28 -24.12 31.65 64.77
CA GLY A 28 -23.63 32.21 63.50
C GLY A 28 -22.41 31.46 62.95
N GLN A 29 -21.49 31.00 63.80
CA GLN A 29 -20.36 30.17 63.38
C GLN A 29 -20.81 28.78 62.90
N GLN A 30 -21.74 28.13 63.62
CA GLN A 30 -22.31 26.84 63.23
C GLN A 30 -23.03 26.93 61.89
N LEU A 31 -23.82 27.99 61.67
CA LEU A 31 -24.52 28.20 60.40
C LEU A 31 -23.54 28.42 59.24
N ARG A 32 -22.49 29.23 59.43
CA ARG A 32 -21.43 29.41 58.43
C ARG A 32 -20.69 28.12 58.12
N ALA A 33 -20.41 27.30 59.14
CA ALA A 33 -19.77 26.00 58.96
C ALA A 33 -20.68 25.04 58.17
N ALA A 34 -21.97 24.98 58.51
CA ALA A 34 -22.94 24.15 57.79
C ALA A 34 -23.07 24.58 56.33
N MET A 35 -23.23 25.88 56.05
CA MET A 35 -23.26 26.39 54.67
C MET A 35 -21.97 26.09 53.91
N LYS A 36 -20.80 26.19 54.57
CA LYS A 36 -19.51 25.84 53.95
C LYS A 36 -19.44 24.35 53.58
N VAL A 37 -19.95 23.47 54.42
CA VAL A 37 -20.03 22.03 54.13
C VAL A 37 -20.98 21.77 52.96
N GLU A 38 -22.17 22.37 52.98
CA GLU A 38 -23.16 22.19 51.91
C GLU A 38 -22.66 22.72 50.55
N THR A 39 -22.05 23.91 50.54
CA THR A 39 -21.41 24.46 49.33
C THR A 39 -20.25 23.62 48.82
N ASN A 40 -19.45 23.02 49.71
CA ASN A 40 -18.39 22.10 49.31
C ASN A 40 -18.97 20.80 48.72
N ASN A 41 -19.98 20.22 49.36
CA ASN A 41 -20.65 19.01 48.88
C ASN A 41 -21.28 19.24 47.49
N PHE A 42 -21.95 20.38 47.31
CA PHE A 42 -22.52 20.75 46.01
C PHE A 42 -21.43 20.94 44.95
N ARG A 43 -20.32 21.61 45.29
CA ARG A 43 -19.17 21.77 44.38
C ARG A 43 -18.59 20.41 43.98
N GLU A 44 -18.41 19.51 44.94
CA GLU A 44 -17.89 18.17 44.69
C GLU A 44 -18.84 17.37 43.79
N TYR A 45 -20.14 17.43 44.06
CA TYR A 45 -21.15 16.81 43.21
C TYR A 45 -21.10 17.34 41.77
N VAL A 46 -21.08 18.66 41.58
CA VAL A 46 -20.98 19.29 40.25
C VAL A 46 -19.70 18.88 39.54
N ASN A 47 -18.56 18.90 40.24
CA ASN A 47 -17.29 18.46 39.67
C ASN A 47 -17.34 17.00 39.23
N ASN A 48 -17.91 16.10 40.04
CA ASN A 48 -18.03 14.69 39.68
C ASN A 48 -18.91 14.48 38.44
N VAL A 49 -20.04 15.19 38.35
CA VAL A 49 -20.93 15.14 37.17
C VAL A 49 -20.22 15.67 35.92
N LEU A 50 -19.51 16.79 36.03
CA LEU A 50 -18.76 17.37 34.90
C LEU A 50 -17.61 16.46 34.47
N SER A 51 -16.84 15.90 35.42
CA SER A 51 -15.76 14.96 35.13
C SER A 51 -16.28 13.72 34.43
N GLN A 52 -17.41 13.16 34.86
CA GLN A 52 -18.02 12.02 34.18
C GLN A 52 -18.47 12.41 32.76
N ARG A 53 -19.12 13.57 32.60
CA ARG A 53 -19.57 14.01 31.27
C ARG A 53 -18.42 14.28 30.31
N ILE A 54 -17.32 14.85 30.80
CA ILE A 54 -16.10 15.05 30.02
C ILE A 54 -15.56 13.69 29.59
N LYS A 55 -15.51 12.70 30.49
CA LYS A 55 -15.05 11.35 30.18
C LYS A 55 -15.90 10.72 29.07
N ASP A 56 -17.23 10.74 29.20
CA ASP A 56 -18.14 10.17 28.20
C ASP A 56 -17.97 10.84 26.83
N LEU A 57 -17.80 12.17 26.80
CA LEU A 57 -17.61 12.91 25.55
C LEU A 57 -16.26 12.60 24.89
N THR A 58 -15.20 12.42 25.69
CA THR A 58 -13.90 12.02 25.16
C THR A 58 -13.95 10.61 24.56
N GLU A 59 -14.62 9.66 25.21
CA GLU A 59 -14.78 8.29 24.69
C GLU A 59 -15.53 8.28 23.34
N VAL A 60 -16.62 9.04 23.21
CA VAL A 60 -17.36 9.16 21.95
C VAL A 60 -16.50 9.79 20.85
N LEU A 61 -15.72 10.82 21.17
CA LEU A 61 -14.83 11.48 20.20
C LEU A 61 -13.73 10.52 19.71
N ASP A 62 -13.14 9.75 20.62
CA ASP A 62 -12.11 8.75 20.28
C ASP A 62 -12.68 7.64 19.38
N GLU A 63 -13.92 7.18 19.65
CA GLU A 63 -14.61 6.20 18.82
C GLU A 63 -14.88 6.73 17.40
N GLU A 64 -15.37 7.96 17.27
CA GLU A 64 -15.64 8.60 15.98
C GLU A 64 -14.35 8.81 15.17
N GLN A 65 -13.29 9.32 15.81
CA GLN A 65 -11.99 9.49 15.19
C GLN A 65 -11.39 8.15 14.73
N ASN A 66 -11.51 7.10 15.54
CA ASN A 66 -11.02 5.77 15.18
C ASN A 66 -11.82 5.14 14.02
N ALA A 67 -13.14 5.38 13.96
CA ALA A 67 -13.98 4.95 12.86
C ALA A 67 -13.60 5.63 11.54
N GLU A 68 -13.37 6.95 11.56
CA GLU A 68 -12.89 7.71 10.40
C GLU A 68 -11.49 7.26 9.98
N LEU A 69 -10.56 7.06 10.93
CA LEU A 69 -9.24 6.52 10.63
C LEU A 69 -9.31 5.16 9.94
N LYS A 70 -10.24 4.29 10.37
CA LYS A 70 -10.46 2.98 9.76
C LYS A 70 -11.00 3.11 8.33
N ARG A 71 -11.91 4.04 8.06
CA ARG A 71 -12.42 4.34 6.70
C ARG A 71 -11.29 4.81 5.78
N ILE A 72 -10.53 5.81 6.21
CA ILE A 72 -9.41 6.37 5.44
C ILE A 72 -8.37 5.27 5.12
N LYS A 73 -8.03 4.41 6.10
CA LYS A 73 -7.13 3.28 5.86
C LYS A 73 -7.65 2.32 4.79
N CYS A 74 -8.95 2.01 4.81
CA CYS A 74 -9.59 1.17 3.81
C CYS A 74 -9.51 1.78 2.41
N ASP A 75 -9.76 3.09 2.29
CA ASP A 75 -9.66 3.80 1.03
C ASP A 75 -8.22 3.79 0.51
N ILE A 76 -7.22 4.09 1.36
CA ILE A 76 -5.80 4.03 0.99
C ILE A 76 -5.43 2.65 0.44
N SER A 77 -5.87 1.57 1.08
CA SER A 77 -5.62 0.20 0.58
C SER A 77 -6.25 -0.04 -0.80
N LYS A 78 -7.46 0.48 -1.04
CA LYS A 78 -8.12 0.40 -2.36
C LYS A 78 -7.32 1.16 -3.43
N TRP A 79 -6.90 2.39 -3.14
CA TRP A 79 -6.07 3.19 -4.05
C TRP A 79 -4.72 2.53 -4.35
N GLN A 80 -4.11 1.86 -3.37
CA GLN A 80 -2.87 1.10 -3.57
C GLN A 80 -3.07 -0.07 -4.54
N GLN A 81 -4.20 -0.79 -4.43
CA GLN A 81 -4.53 -1.87 -5.35
C GLN A 81 -4.77 -1.36 -6.78
N GLU A 82 -5.52 -0.26 -6.93
CA GLU A 82 -5.74 0.37 -8.23
C GLU A 82 -4.44 0.86 -8.88
N LEU A 83 -3.52 1.42 -8.08
CA LEU A 83 -2.20 1.82 -8.56
C LEU A 83 -1.38 0.61 -9.05
N ALA A 84 -1.44 -0.52 -8.35
CA ALA A 84 -0.76 -1.74 -8.78
C ALA A 84 -1.31 -2.24 -10.14
N HIS A 85 -2.64 -2.29 -10.30
CA HIS A 85 -3.27 -2.62 -11.58
C HIS A 85 -2.86 -1.67 -12.70
N TYR A 86 -2.80 -0.36 -12.43
CA TYR A 86 -2.38 0.62 -13.41
C TYR A 86 -0.91 0.43 -13.85
N GLN A 87 -0.01 0.11 -12.92
CA GLN A 87 1.39 -0.16 -13.24
C GLN A 87 1.55 -1.42 -14.10
N GLU A 88 0.80 -2.47 -13.80
CA GLU A 88 0.77 -3.70 -14.59
C GLU A 88 0.24 -3.43 -16.00
N TRP A 89 -0.91 -2.76 -16.12
CA TRP A 89 -1.47 -2.37 -17.40
C TRP A 89 -0.51 -1.50 -18.23
N LYS A 90 0.18 -0.56 -17.59
CA LYS A 90 1.18 0.29 -18.24
C LYS A 90 2.36 -0.55 -18.75
N ARG A 91 2.84 -1.50 -17.96
CA ARG A 91 3.94 -2.43 -18.34
C ARG A 91 3.52 -3.26 -19.54
N GLU A 92 2.36 -3.87 -19.49
CA GLU A 92 1.82 -4.70 -20.56
C GLU A 92 1.71 -3.91 -21.88
N ARG A 93 1.27 -2.64 -21.83
CA ARG A 93 1.21 -1.79 -23.03
C ARG A 93 2.59 -1.50 -23.61
N VAL A 94 3.60 -1.26 -22.78
CA VAL A 94 4.97 -1.04 -23.24
C VAL A 94 5.49 -2.30 -23.93
N GLU A 95 5.30 -3.47 -23.32
CA GLU A 95 5.69 -4.77 -23.88
C GLU A 95 5.00 -5.06 -25.22
N ARG A 96 3.67 -4.87 -25.31
CA ARG A 96 2.93 -5.04 -26.58
C ARG A 96 3.43 -4.11 -27.68
N ASN A 97 3.74 -2.85 -27.34
CA ASN A 97 4.30 -1.90 -28.31
C ASN A 97 5.69 -2.33 -28.78
N LEU A 98 6.53 -2.83 -27.87
CA LEU A 98 7.88 -3.30 -28.18
C LEU A 98 7.87 -4.51 -29.11
N VAL A 99 6.97 -5.48 -28.85
CA VAL A 99 6.73 -6.60 -29.75
C VAL A 99 6.32 -6.12 -31.14
N ARG A 100 5.39 -5.15 -31.22
CA ARG A 100 4.97 -4.57 -32.51
C ARG A 100 6.12 -3.93 -33.28
N LEU A 101 7.02 -3.23 -32.57
CA LEU A 101 8.21 -2.63 -33.20
C LEU A 101 9.17 -3.70 -33.74
N TRP A 102 9.41 -4.77 -32.97
CA TRP A 102 10.24 -5.90 -33.41
C TRP A 102 9.65 -6.61 -34.62
N VAL A 103 8.35 -6.88 -34.62
CA VAL A 103 7.65 -7.48 -35.77
C VAL A 103 7.81 -6.61 -37.01
N ASN A 104 7.58 -5.30 -36.90
CA ASN A 104 7.75 -4.38 -38.02
C ASN A 104 9.19 -4.35 -38.54
N LYS A 105 10.19 -4.37 -37.64
CA LYS A 105 11.61 -4.40 -38.00
C LYS A 105 11.95 -5.66 -38.80
N ILE A 106 11.56 -6.83 -38.30
CA ILE A 106 11.84 -8.12 -38.95
C ILE A 106 11.16 -8.24 -40.30
N MET A 107 9.93 -7.74 -40.43
CA MET A 107 9.20 -7.74 -41.70
C MET A 107 9.87 -6.86 -42.77
N GLY A 108 10.58 -5.81 -42.38
CA GLY A 108 11.36 -4.95 -43.28
C GLY A 108 12.77 -5.46 -43.61
N CYS A 109 13.30 -6.38 -42.81
CA CYS A 109 14.64 -6.93 -42.92
C CYS A 109 14.67 -8.17 -43.84
N ASN A 110 14.75 -7.96 -45.17
CA ASN A 110 14.92 -9.05 -46.16
C ASN A 110 16.00 -8.77 -47.23
N ASN A 111 16.76 -7.67 -47.08
CA ASN A 111 17.58 -7.16 -48.18
C ASN A 111 19.07 -7.50 -48.03
N SER A 112 19.52 -7.93 -46.85
CA SER A 112 20.92 -8.25 -46.58
C SER A 112 21.09 -9.60 -45.87
N LEU A 113 22.30 -10.16 -45.92
CA LEU A 113 22.65 -11.36 -45.14
C LEU A 113 22.56 -11.09 -43.63
N ASN A 114 22.88 -9.86 -43.20
CA ASN A 114 22.76 -9.45 -41.81
C ASN A 114 21.30 -9.43 -41.33
N ASP A 115 20.38 -8.98 -42.19
CA ASP A 115 18.92 -9.04 -41.93
C ASP A 115 18.44 -10.47 -41.70
N LEU A 116 18.88 -11.40 -42.57
CA LEU A 116 18.54 -12.82 -42.44
C LEU A 116 19.11 -13.43 -41.16
N LYS A 117 20.34 -13.06 -40.77
CA LYS A 117 20.95 -13.50 -39.51
C LYS A 117 20.16 -12.99 -38.30
N MET A 118 19.82 -11.70 -38.27
CA MET A 118 19.01 -11.10 -37.21
C MET A 118 17.64 -11.78 -37.08
N ARG A 119 16.98 -12.07 -38.20
CA ARG A 119 15.69 -12.79 -38.22
C ARG A 119 15.81 -14.20 -37.65
N ASN A 120 16.87 -14.94 -38.00
CA ASN A 120 17.11 -16.29 -37.47
C ASN A 120 17.42 -16.25 -35.97
N GLU A 121 18.25 -15.31 -35.52
CA GLU A 121 18.53 -15.10 -34.09
C GLU A 121 17.26 -14.75 -33.30
N PHE A 122 16.43 -13.87 -33.84
CA PHE A 122 15.14 -13.53 -33.23
C PHE A 122 14.22 -14.76 -33.11
N LEU A 123 14.07 -15.55 -34.18
CA LEU A 123 13.24 -16.76 -34.16
C LEU A 123 13.77 -17.81 -33.17
N HIS A 124 15.08 -17.98 -33.09
CA HIS A 124 15.71 -18.86 -32.12
C HIS A 124 15.46 -18.39 -30.68
N CYS A 125 15.60 -17.10 -30.40
CA CYS A 125 15.27 -16.56 -29.08
C CYS A 125 13.79 -16.72 -28.75
N LEU A 126 12.89 -16.47 -29.71
CA LEU A 126 11.45 -16.68 -29.52
C LEU A 126 11.13 -18.15 -29.18
N ALA A 127 11.70 -19.10 -29.91
CA ALA A 127 11.50 -20.53 -29.65
C ALA A 127 11.96 -20.91 -28.23
N ASN A 128 13.15 -20.45 -27.82
CA ASN A 128 13.67 -20.66 -26.47
C ASN A 128 12.79 -20.02 -25.38
N CYS A 129 12.19 -18.85 -25.65
CA CYS A 129 11.27 -18.20 -24.72
C CYS A 129 9.97 -18.98 -24.55
N ILE A 130 9.44 -19.57 -25.64
CA ILE A 130 8.25 -20.42 -25.61
C ILE A 130 8.52 -21.68 -24.80
N GLU A 131 9.65 -22.36 -25.04
CA GLU A 131 10.03 -23.56 -24.28
C GLU A 131 10.20 -23.30 -22.78
N ARG A 132 10.73 -22.13 -22.41
CA ARG A 132 10.96 -21.73 -21.01
C ARG A 132 9.75 -21.05 -20.36
N GLY A 133 8.71 -20.74 -21.12
CA GLY A 133 7.53 -19.99 -20.65
C GLY A 133 7.85 -18.55 -20.19
N LYS A 134 8.99 -17.97 -20.59
CA LYS A 134 9.43 -16.63 -20.19
C LYS A 134 10.10 -15.92 -21.38
N LEU A 135 9.63 -14.71 -21.69
CA LEU A 135 10.27 -13.84 -22.68
C LEU A 135 11.61 -13.31 -22.14
N SER A 136 12.64 -13.32 -22.98
CA SER A 136 13.99 -12.81 -22.73
C SER A 136 14.58 -12.27 -24.03
N ALA A 137 15.59 -11.39 -23.97
CA ALA A 137 16.35 -10.86 -25.13
C ALA A 137 16.27 -11.71 -26.43
N PRO A 138 15.93 -11.10 -27.59
CA PRO A 138 16.12 -9.68 -27.92
C PRO A 138 14.95 -8.76 -27.59
N PHE A 139 13.86 -9.27 -27.01
CA PHE A 139 12.67 -8.47 -26.69
C PHE A 139 12.92 -7.35 -25.67
N ASP A 140 14.03 -7.40 -24.92
CA ASP A 140 14.42 -6.35 -23.96
C ASP A 140 15.23 -5.20 -24.60
N MET A 141 15.60 -5.34 -25.87
CA MET A 141 16.35 -4.34 -26.63
C MET A 141 15.40 -3.52 -27.50
N ASP A 142 15.68 -2.22 -27.61
CA ASP A 142 14.95 -1.32 -28.50
C ASP A 142 15.33 -1.64 -29.96
N PRO A 143 14.40 -2.11 -30.81
CA PRO A 143 14.70 -2.45 -32.22
C PRO A 143 15.05 -1.23 -33.07
N ALA A 144 14.80 -0.02 -32.58
CA ALA A 144 15.20 1.23 -33.22
C ALA A 144 16.64 1.64 -32.90
N LYS A 145 17.25 1.10 -31.83
CA LYS A 145 18.67 1.26 -31.61
C LYS A 145 19.38 0.39 -32.64
N GLU A 146 20.12 1.05 -33.53
CA GLU A 146 21.01 0.37 -34.46
C GLU A 146 21.84 -0.64 -33.68
N ILE A 147 21.76 -1.92 -34.05
CA ILE A 147 22.79 -2.87 -33.67
C ILE A 147 24.06 -2.23 -34.21
N PRO A 148 25.07 -1.91 -33.37
CA PRO A 148 26.31 -1.32 -33.86
C PRO A 148 26.74 -2.12 -35.06
N ASN A 149 26.91 -1.46 -36.21
CA ASN A 149 27.47 -2.09 -37.39
C ASN A 149 28.83 -2.63 -36.94
N GLN A 150 28.88 -3.91 -36.54
CA GLN A 150 30.12 -4.63 -36.39
C GLN A 150 30.59 -4.84 -37.82
N GLU A 151 31.29 -3.82 -38.32
CA GLU A 151 32.11 -3.92 -39.51
C GLU A 151 33.02 -5.14 -39.34
N ASP A 152 32.79 -6.13 -40.20
CA ASP A 152 33.78 -7.02 -40.78
C ASP A 152 34.97 -7.42 -39.87
N GLU A 153 34.73 -8.32 -38.92
CA GLU A 153 35.70 -9.41 -38.72
C GLU A 153 35.07 -10.70 -39.24
N SER A 154 35.65 -11.18 -40.32
CA SER A 154 35.38 -12.41 -41.05
C SER A 154 35.48 -13.65 -40.16
N MET A 155 34.50 -13.86 -39.30
CA MET A 155 34.25 -15.14 -38.65
C MET A 155 33.53 -16.08 -39.63
N SER A 156 34.35 -16.89 -40.30
CA SER A 156 33.92 -18.08 -41.01
C SER A 156 32.92 -18.88 -40.16
N MET A 157 31.71 -19.07 -40.69
CA MET A 157 30.57 -19.79 -40.09
C MET A 157 30.83 -21.29 -39.79
N LEU A 158 32.08 -21.75 -39.84
CA LEU A 158 32.47 -23.15 -39.60
C LEU A 158 33.13 -23.40 -38.24
N GLN A 159 33.30 -22.39 -37.37
CA GLN A 159 34.07 -22.56 -36.12
C GLN A 159 33.27 -22.62 -34.82
N PHE A 160 31.95 -22.46 -34.84
CA PHE A 160 31.13 -22.77 -33.67
C PHE A 160 30.23 -23.97 -33.97
N LEU A 161 30.80 -25.17 -33.78
CA LEU A 161 30.26 -26.27 -32.95
C LEU A 161 31.00 -27.59 -33.27
N PRO A 162 31.84 -28.13 -32.38
CA PRO A 162 31.97 -29.58 -32.27
C PRO A 162 30.74 -30.09 -31.51
N ALA A 163 29.75 -30.59 -32.23
CA ALA A 163 28.65 -31.34 -31.65
C ALA A 163 29.20 -32.63 -31.00
N LYS A 164 29.30 -32.65 -29.67
CA LYS A 164 29.69 -33.88 -28.96
C LYS A 164 28.56 -34.87 -28.73
N ASN A 165 27.29 -34.48 -28.91
CA ASN A 165 26.15 -35.39 -28.87
C ASN A 165 25.19 -34.99 -30.00
N GLY A 166 24.89 -35.93 -30.88
CA GLY A 166 24.49 -35.67 -32.26
C GLY A 166 23.13 -34.98 -32.47
N GLY A 167 23.10 -34.16 -33.53
CA GLY A 167 21.94 -34.03 -34.40
C GLY A 167 21.44 -32.62 -34.68
N PHE A 168 22.09 -31.90 -35.61
CA PHE A 168 21.36 -30.95 -36.46
C PHE A 168 21.64 -31.25 -37.95
N ILE A 169 20.56 -31.70 -38.60
CA ILE A 169 20.11 -31.53 -40.00
C ILE A 169 21.02 -30.56 -40.80
N LEU A 170 21.83 -30.89 -41.82
CA LEU A 170 21.92 -31.95 -42.83
C LEU A 170 23.36 -31.99 -43.38
N PRO A 171 23.89 -33.15 -43.80
CA PRO A 171 25.11 -33.23 -44.61
C PRO A 171 24.77 -33.29 -46.12
N LYS A 172 25.12 -32.21 -46.86
CA LYS A 172 25.15 -32.06 -48.35
C LYS A 172 23.80 -31.97 -49.13
N PRO A 173 23.83 -31.41 -50.36
CA PRO A 173 24.47 -30.18 -50.83
C PRO A 173 23.44 -29.04 -50.94
N LEU A 174 23.89 -27.80 -50.83
CA LEU A 174 23.07 -26.60 -51.05
C LEU A 174 22.64 -26.50 -52.54
N PRO A 175 21.34 -26.40 -52.86
CA PRO A 175 20.89 -26.08 -54.21
C PRO A 175 21.24 -24.62 -54.56
N SER A 176 21.67 -24.40 -55.81
CA SER A 176 22.23 -23.14 -56.30
C SER A 176 21.22 -22.00 -56.54
N VAL A 177 19.92 -22.21 -56.28
CA VAL A 177 18.89 -21.18 -56.45
C VAL A 177 17.70 -21.41 -55.51
N GLY A 178 17.19 -20.30 -54.98
CA GLY A 178 16.43 -20.24 -53.73
C GLY A 178 15.00 -20.77 -53.78
N ALA A 179 14.67 -21.55 -52.75
CA ALA A 179 13.33 -21.67 -52.19
C ALA A 179 13.48 -22.08 -50.72
N TYR A 180 13.18 -21.17 -49.78
CA TYR A 180 13.02 -21.54 -48.37
C TYR A 180 11.68 -21.02 -47.86
N CYS A 181 10.75 -21.94 -47.70
CA CYS A 181 9.70 -21.98 -46.68
C CYS A 181 9.61 -23.49 -46.33
N TYR A 182 9.36 -23.98 -45.12
CA TYR A 182 8.33 -23.63 -44.17
C TYR A 182 8.70 -24.20 -42.79
N LEU A 183 8.34 -23.50 -41.71
CA LEU A 183 7.97 -24.17 -40.46
C LEU A 183 6.54 -23.72 -40.14
N ALA A 184 5.58 -24.61 -40.45
CA ALA A 184 4.22 -24.50 -39.97
C ALA A 184 4.16 -25.15 -38.58
N ALA A 185 3.93 -24.35 -37.54
CA ALA A 185 3.65 -24.89 -36.21
C ALA A 185 2.17 -25.31 -36.17
N THR A 186 1.90 -26.63 -36.21
CA THR A 186 0.56 -27.15 -35.93
C THR A 186 0.42 -27.36 -34.43
N ALA A 187 -0.43 -26.57 -33.77
CA ALA A 187 -0.85 -26.83 -32.40
C ALA A 187 -1.69 -28.12 -32.38
N GLN A 188 -1.27 -29.11 -31.59
CA GLN A 188 -2.12 -30.28 -31.30
C GLN A 188 -3.23 -29.86 -30.33
N PRO A 189 -4.51 -30.22 -30.58
CA PRO A 189 -5.54 -30.09 -29.57
C PRO A 189 -5.32 -31.18 -28.50
N GLN A 190 -5.18 -30.77 -27.24
CA GLN A 190 -5.10 -31.72 -26.14
C GLN A 190 -6.44 -32.45 -26.01
N CYS A 191 -6.43 -33.76 -26.26
CA CYS A 191 -7.50 -34.67 -25.89
C CYS A 191 -6.97 -35.46 -24.69
N ASN A 192 -7.39 -35.07 -23.49
CA ASN A 192 -7.16 -35.85 -22.28
C ASN A 192 -8.21 -36.99 -22.23
N PRO A 193 -7.82 -38.23 -21.90
CA PRO A 193 -8.74 -39.25 -21.41
C PRO A 193 -9.18 -38.98 -19.96
#